data_AF-A0A4Y2X3F0-F1
#
_entry.id   AF-A0A4Y2X3F0-F1
#
_cell.length_a   1.000
_cell.length_b   1.000
_cell.length_c   1.000
_cell.angle_alpha   90.00
_cell.angle_beta   90.00
_cell.angle_gamma   90.00
#
_symmetry.space_group_name_H-M   'P 1'
#
loop_
_entity.id
_entity.type
_entity.pdbx_description
1 polymer ?
#
loop_
_entity_poly.entity_id
_entity_poly.type
_entity_poly.pdbx_seq_one_letter_code
_entity_poly.pdbx_strand_id
1 'polypeptide(L)'
;MEDSLHSNFFQNSSIHDNEFCTIFFEAAKKLFDSEKECNAEGLNRYYGDFHKCFNIYFGIRVNPGNPDYDSKTVKVLKDSLYYRIIYVLRNSPILSSAVAFHFQNVLKEDFSYLRKLIKKEKIKICSIGGGAVSDVVAVVKILDSLANKMDKRLDFEITIIDLDANWKNTCFTVLSCLKNFDDATSKINFVQADISDKNSYSAEVIKSIQEADVVLMVMLLYDFKNANIDAKETVKVSHFSHNSYQFFFSVASNGQN
;
A
#
# COMPACT_ATOMS: atom_id res chain seq x y z
N MET A 1 -6.70 33.16 -13.46
CA MET A 1 -5.27 32.99 -13.08
C MET A 1 -5.06 31.79 -12.17
N GLU A 2 -5.99 31.46 -11.27
CA GLU A 2 -5.92 30.23 -10.46
C GLU A 2 -6.17 28.95 -11.29
N ASP A 3 -7.12 28.95 -12.22
CA ASP A 3 -7.41 27.77 -13.07
C ASP A 3 -6.26 27.33 -13.98
N SER A 4 -5.39 28.26 -14.40
CA SER A 4 -4.21 27.95 -15.21
C SER A 4 -3.03 27.38 -14.41
N LEU A 5 -3.02 27.56 -13.09
CA LEU A 5 -2.09 26.89 -12.18
C LEU A 5 -2.52 25.43 -11.94
N HIS A 6 -3.83 25.18 -11.86
CA HIS A 6 -4.40 23.87 -11.58
C HIS A 6 -4.08 22.80 -12.63
N SER A 7 -4.17 23.11 -13.94
CA SER A 7 -3.91 22.10 -14.99
C SER A 7 -2.41 21.79 -15.17
N ASN A 8 -1.57 22.81 -15.13
CA ASN A 8 -0.12 22.68 -15.34
C ASN A 8 0.59 22.01 -14.14
N PHE A 9 0.04 22.12 -12.93
CA PHE A 9 0.65 21.55 -11.72
C PHE A 9 0.74 20.01 -11.77
N PHE A 10 -0.31 19.38 -12.31
CA PHE A 10 -0.40 17.91 -12.41
C PHE A 10 0.04 17.35 -13.77
N GLN A 11 0.14 18.16 -14.83
CA GLN A 11 0.57 17.69 -16.16
C GLN A 11 1.99 17.11 -16.17
N ASN A 12 2.85 17.53 -15.23
CA ASN A 12 4.21 17.02 -15.05
C ASN A 12 4.44 16.39 -13.67
N SER A 13 3.38 15.97 -12.96
CA SER A 13 3.51 15.24 -11.68
C SER A 13 3.36 13.73 -11.85
N SER A 14 3.28 13.24 -13.09
CA SER A 14 3.25 11.81 -13.36
C SER A 14 4.58 11.21 -12.88
N ILE A 15 4.52 10.49 -11.76
CA ILE A 15 5.60 9.58 -11.40
C ILE A 15 5.73 8.62 -12.57
N HIS A 16 6.93 8.51 -13.13
CA HIS A 16 7.17 7.53 -14.18
C HIS A 16 7.11 6.14 -13.56
N ASP A 17 6.38 5.21 -14.17
CA ASP A 17 6.26 3.83 -13.69
C ASP A 17 7.65 3.17 -13.45
N ASN A 18 8.65 3.57 -14.22
CA ASN A 18 10.05 3.17 -14.04
C ASN A 18 10.61 3.50 -12.64
N GLU A 19 10.16 4.57 -12.01
CA GLU A 19 10.58 4.92 -10.65
C GLU A 19 10.03 3.92 -9.63
N PHE A 20 8.76 3.51 -9.76
CA PHE A 20 8.21 2.43 -8.93
C PHE A 20 8.95 1.12 -9.18
N CYS A 21 9.19 0.75 -10.44
CA CYS A 21 9.99 -0.44 -10.78
C CYS A 21 11.37 -0.41 -10.11
N THR A 22 12.04 0.74 -10.11
CA THR A 22 13.37 0.89 -9.49
C THR A 22 13.30 0.69 -7.97
N ILE A 23 12.36 1.34 -7.29
CA ILE A 23 12.16 1.23 -5.84
C ILE A 23 11.92 -0.22 -5.42
N PHE A 24 10.98 -0.90 -6.09
CA PHE A 24 10.64 -2.28 -5.72
C PHE A 24 11.70 -3.29 -6.15
N PHE A 25 12.44 -3.03 -7.22
CA PHE A 25 13.59 -3.85 -7.57
C PHE A 25 14.70 -3.75 -6.52
N GLU A 26 15.01 -2.54 -6.05
CA GLU A 26 15.98 -2.33 -4.97
C GLU A 26 15.53 -3.00 -3.66
N ALA A 27 14.26 -2.83 -3.29
CA ALA A 27 13.69 -3.46 -2.10
C ALA A 27 13.75 -5.00 -2.17
N ALA A 28 13.37 -5.57 -3.31
CA ALA A 28 13.45 -7.01 -3.53
C ALA A 28 14.89 -7.53 -3.46
N LYS A 29 15.85 -6.77 -4.01
CA LYS A 29 17.26 -7.09 -3.89
C LYS A 29 17.74 -7.06 -2.44
N LYS A 30 17.42 -5.99 -1.68
CA LYS A 30 17.74 -5.90 -0.24
C LYS A 30 17.15 -7.07 0.56
N LEU A 31 15.90 -7.45 0.28
CA LEU A 31 15.25 -8.62 0.88
C LEU A 31 15.99 -9.91 0.54
N PHE A 32 16.31 -10.11 -0.74
CA PHE A 32 17.03 -11.28 -1.22
C PHE A 32 18.42 -11.41 -0.56
N ASP A 33 19.14 -10.29 -0.45
CA ASP A 33 20.48 -10.24 0.15
C ASP A 33 20.46 -10.37 1.69
N SER A 34 19.31 -10.20 2.35
CA SER A 34 19.18 -10.19 3.82
C SER A 34 19.18 -11.58 4.46
N GLU A 35 18.79 -12.62 3.73
CA GLU A 35 18.74 -14.00 4.22
C GLU A 35 19.77 -14.87 3.51
N LYS A 36 20.73 -15.43 4.28
CA LYS A 36 21.82 -16.26 3.74
C LYS A 36 21.34 -17.49 2.95
N GLU A 37 20.16 -18.01 3.29
CA GLU A 37 19.57 -19.18 2.65
C GLU A 37 18.79 -18.82 1.37
N CYS A 38 18.50 -17.54 1.16
CA CYS A 38 17.85 -17.03 -0.03
C CYS A 38 18.85 -17.05 -1.21
N ASN A 39 18.49 -17.73 -2.30
CA ASN A 39 19.34 -17.79 -3.49
C ASN A 39 18.51 -17.87 -4.78
N ALA A 40 19.17 -17.63 -5.91
CA ALA A 40 18.50 -17.49 -7.20
C ALA A 40 17.86 -18.80 -7.68
N GLU A 41 18.46 -19.94 -7.37
CA GLU A 41 17.89 -21.25 -7.70
C GLU A 41 16.61 -21.49 -6.91
N GLY A 42 16.64 -21.22 -5.60
CA GLY A 42 15.47 -21.28 -4.72
C GLY A 42 14.35 -20.37 -5.19
N LEU A 43 14.66 -19.12 -5.52
CA LEU A 43 13.69 -18.15 -6.03
C LEU A 43 13.05 -18.62 -7.35
N ASN A 44 13.84 -19.14 -8.28
CA ASN A 44 13.34 -19.64 -9.57
C ASN A 44 12.44 -20.88 -9.41
N ARG A 45 12.84 -21.83 -8.55
CA ARG A 45 12.04 -23.02 -8.24
C ARG A 45 10.71 -22.61 -7.62
N TYR A 46 10.80 -21.74 -6.62
CA TYR A 46 9.65 -21.20 -5.91
C TYR A 46 8.70 -20.47 -6.86
N TYR A 47 9.24 -19.66 -7.77
CA TYR A 47 8.44 -18.97 -8.80
C TYR A 47 7.67 -19.97 -9.68
N GLY A 48 8.33 -21.05 -10.12
CA GLY A 48 7.68 -22.11 -10.89
C GLY A 48 6.53 -22.79 -10.16
N ASP A 49 6.67 -23.04 -8.86
CA ASP A 49 5.62 -23.65 -8.03
C ASP A 49 4.51 -22.65 -7.69
N PHE A 50 4.87 -21.39 -7.43
CA PHE A 50 3.94 -20.30 -7.21
C PHE A 50 2.99 -20.13 -8.42
N HIS A 51 3.53 -20.15 -9.64
CA HIS A 51 2.72 -20.06 -10.87
C HIS A 51 1.72 -21.22 -11.05
N LYS A 52 2.02 -22.40 -10.52
CA LYS A 52 1.09 -23.54 -10.57
C LYS A 52 -0.05 -23.39 -9.58
N CYS A 53 0.24 -22.79 -8.41
CA CYS A 53 -0.70 -22.67 -7.30
C CYS A 53 -1.54 -21.39 -7.37
N PHE A 54 -1.07 -20.31 -7.98
CA PHE A 54 -1.69 -18.98 -7.90
C PHE A 54 -1.93 -18.34 -9.26
N ASN A 55 -3.12 -17.79 -9.46
CA ASN A 55 -3.48 -16.90 -10.55
C ASN A 55 -2.94 -15.50 -10.25
N ILE A 56 -2.09 -15.06 -11.16
CA ILE A 56 -1.15 -13.94 -11.02
C ILE A 56 -1.83 -12.58 -11.09
N TYR A 57 -3.05 -12.50 -11.63
CA TYR A 57 -3.62 -11.20 -12.00
C TYR A 57 -4.40 -10.49 -10.90
N PHE A 58 -4.86 -11.19 -9.85
CA PHE A 58 -5.79 -10.61 -8.88
C PHE A 58 -5.71 -11.27 -7.51
N GLY A 59 -4.66 -10.95 -6.74
CA GLY A 59 -4.58 -11.34 -5.33
C GLY A 59 -4.76 -12.83 -5.12
N ILE A 60 -3.68 -13.61 -5.26
CA ILE A 60 -3.62 -15.00 -4.77
C ILE A 60 -4.91 -15.82 -4.98
N ARG A 61 -5.51 -15.78 -6.19
CA ARG A 61 -6.58 -16.73 -6.48
C ARG A 61 -5.92 -18.07 -6.74
N VAL A 62 -6.29 -19.10 -6.00
CA VAL A 62 -5.81 -20.45 -6.31
C VAL A 62 -6.29 -20.80 -7.71
N ASN A 63 -5.43 -21.44 -8.50
CA ASN A 63 -5.81 -21.88 -9.83
C ASN A 63 -7.09 -22.75 -9.70
N PRO A 64 -8.23 -22.41 -10.34
CA PRO A 64 -9.47 -23.18 -10.19
C PRO A 64 -9.33 -24.64 -10.65
N GLY A 65 -8.27 -24.99 -11.39
CA GLY A 65 -7.89 -26.37 -11.71
C GLY A 65 -7.14 -27.11 -10.59
N ASN A 66 -6.90 -26.48 -9.43
CA ASN A 66 -6.18 -27.06 -8.30
C ASN A 66 -6.90 -26.72 -6.99
N PRO A 67 -7.82 -27.57 -6.51
CA PRO A 67 -8.82 -27.22 -5.48
C PRO A 67 -8.27 -27.07 -4.05
N ASP A 68 -6.97 -27.21 -3.85
CA ASP A 68 -6.37 -27.35 -2.52
C ASP A 68 -5.92 -25.99 -1.92
N TYR A 69 -6.89 -25.07 -1.80
CA TYR A 69 -6.74 -23.73 -1.22
C TYR A 69 -6.16 -23.74 0.20
N ASP A 70 -6.44 -24.81 0.94
CA ASP A 70 -6.04 -25.00 2.34
C ASP A 70 -4.92 -26.03 2.49
N SER A 71 -4.28 -26.43 1.38
CA SER A 71 -3.15 -27.34 1.46
C SER A 71 -2.02 -26.69 2.24
N LYS A 72 -1.44 -27.46 3.17
CA LYS A 72 -0.26 -27.07 3.96
C LYS A 72 0.84 -26.47 3.09
N THR A 73 0.97 -26.92 1.84
CA THR A 73 1.88 -26.39 0.82
C THR A 73 1.60 -24.93 0.48
N VAL A 74 0.35 -24.56 0.17
CA VAL A 74 -0.02 -23.17 -0.16
C VAL A 74 0.27 -22.22 1.00
N LYS A 75 0.03 -22.65 2.24
CA LYS A 75 0.35 -21.89 3.44
C LYS A 75 1.86 -21.69 3.62
N VAL A 76 2.64 -22.77 3.55
CA VAL A 76 4.12 -22.72 3.62
C VAL A 76 4.70 -21.82 2.54
N LEU A 77 4.12 -21.88 1.33
CA LEU A 77 4.49 -20.98 0.26
C LEU A 77 4.23 -19.51 0.69
N LYS A 78 2.99 -19.13 1.00
CA LYS A 78 2.66 -17.74 1.41
C LYS A 78 3.51 -17.20 2.55
N ASP A 79 3.85 -18.04 3.52
CA ASP A 79 4.64 -17.63 4.69
C ASP A 79 6.13 -17.39 4.36
N SER A 80 6.61 -17.80 3.18
CA SER A 80 8.02 -17.71 2.79
C SER A 80 8.47 -16.30 2.38
N LEU A 81 9.77 -16.01 2.58
CA LEU A 81 10.37 -14.77 2.05
C LEU A 81 10.31 -14.72 0.52
N TYR A 82 10.50 -15.85 -0.17
CA TYR A 82 10.40 -15.94 -1.62
C TYR A 82 9.06 -15.43 -2.16
N TYR A 83 7.96 -15.77 -1.48
CA TYR A 83 6.65 -15.23 -1.82
C TYR A 83 6.62 -13.70 -1.78
N ARG A 84 7.10 -13.11 -0.67
CA ARG A 84 7.11 -11.66 -0.49
C ARG A 84 8.02 -10.96 -1.52
N ILE A 85 9.19 -11.52 -1.83
CA ILE A 85 10.09 -11.02 -2.88
C ILE A 85 9.39 -11.01 -4.25
N ILE A 86 8.75 -12.13 -4.63
CA ILE A 86 8.02 -12.22 -5.90
C ILE A 86 6.86 -11.23 -5.94
N TYR A 87 6.14 -11.10 -4.83
CA TYR A 87 5.03 -10.16 -4.72
C TYR A 87 5.51 -8.73 -4.92
N VAL A 88 6.57 -8.32 -4.21
CA VAL A 88 7.18 -6.99 -4.33
C VAL A 88 7.64 -6.72 -5.76
N LEU A 89 8.32 -7.67 -6.42
CA LEU A 89 8.81 -7.47 -7.78
C LEU A 89 7.70 -7.32 -8.83
N ARG A 90 6.60 -8.05 -8.67
CA ARG A 90 5.58 -8.18 -9.73
C ARG A 90 4.35 -7.33 -9.51
N ASN A 91 3.81 -7.34 -8.29
CA ASN A 91 2.53 -6.72 -8.00
C ASN A 91 2.72 -5.28 -7.56
N SER A 92 3.74 -4.99 -6.73
CA SER A 92 3.88 -3.68 -6.12
C SER A 92 4.06 -2.53 -7.11
N PRO A 93 4.86 -2.63 -8.19
CA PRO A 93 4.95 -1.56 -9.19
C PRO A 93 3.59 -1.24 -9.82
N ILE A 94 2.84 -2.28 -10.23
CA ILE A 94 1.53 -2.15 -10.87
C ILE A 94 0.52 -1.53 -9.92
N LEU A 95 0.48 -2.02 -8.68
CA LEU A 95 -0.41 -1.49 -7.64
C LEU A 95 -0.07 -0.05 -7.30
N SER A 96 1.21 0.31 -7.19
CA SER A 96 1.63 1.69 -6.98
C SER A 96 1.23 2.59 -8.13
N SER A 97 1.40 2.17 -9.39
CA SER A 97 0.95 2.93 -10.56
C SER A 97 -0.56 3.15 -10.55
N ALA A 98 -1.35 2.12 -10.24
CA ALA A 98 -2.80 2.22 -10.13
C ALA A 98 -3.22 3.19 -9.00
N VAL A 99 -2.65 3.02 -7.80
CA VAL A 99 -2.92 3.92 -6.66
C VAL A 99 -2.51 5.34 -7.00
N ALA A 100 -1.36 5.54 -7.66
CA ALA A 100 -0.87 6.85 -8.05
C ALA A 100 -1.85 7.54 -9.00
N PHE A 101 -2.31 6.84 -10.03
CA PHE A 101 -3.31 7.33 -10.97
C PHE A 101 -4.59 7.77 -10.25
N HIS A 102 -5.16 6.89 -9.41
CA HIS A 102 -6.41 7.19 -8.70
C HIS A 102 -6.25 8.32 -7.68
N PHE A 103 -5.17 8.32 -6.90
CA PHE A 103 -4.90 9.36 -5.91
C PHE A 103 -4.72 10.73 -6.58
N GLN A 104 -4.01 10.81 -7.71
CA GLN A 104 -3.90 12.06 -8.47
C GLN A 104 -5.24 12.57 -8.97
N ASN A 105 -6.13 11.69 -9.41
CA ASN A 105 -7.47 12.10 -9.84
C ASN A 105 -8.28 12.68 -8.67
N VAL A 106 -8.22 12.05 -7.49
CA VAL A 106 -8.85 12.59 -6.28
C VAL A 106 -8.30 13.97 -5.93
N LEU A 107 -6.98 14.17 -5.98
CA LEU A 107 -6.36 15.48 -5.69
C LEU A 107 -6.69 16.56 -6.73
N LYS A 108 -6.97 16.16 -7.98
CA LYS A 108 -7.43 17.09 -9.04
C LYS A 108 -8.89 17.49 -8.83
N GLU A 109 -9.74 16.55 -8.45
CA GLU A 109 -11.16 16.80 -8.20
C GLU A 109 -11.37 17.71 -6.99
N ASP A 110 -10.58 17.53 -5.91
CA ASP A 110 -10.62 18.43 -4.76
C ASP A 110 -9.22 18.86 -4.30
N PHE A 111 -8.76 19.96 -4.90
CA PHE A 111 -7.47 20.58 -4.60
C PHE A 111 -7.39 21.17 -3.18
N SER A 112 -8.52 21.32 -2.47
CA SER A 112 -8.51 21.82 -1.09
C SER A 112 -7.82 20.84 -0.14
N TYR A 113 -7.96 19.54 -0.38
CA TYR A 113 -7.27 18.50 0.42
C TYR A 113 -5.77 18.55 0.20
N LEU A 114 -5.32 18.61 -1.05
CA LEU A 114 -3.90 18.76 -1.34
C LEU A 114 -3.34 19.97 -0.59
N ARG A 115 -4.02 21.12 -0.67
CA ARG A 115 -3.63 22.35 0.04
C ARG A 115 -3.54 22.18 1.55
N LYS A 116 -4.41 21.36 2.17
CA LYS A 116 -4.33 21.05 3.60
C LYS A 116 -3.12 20.16 3.91
N LEU A 117 -2.89 19.12 3.11
CA LEU A 117 -1.77 18.18 3.30
C LEU A 117 -0.42 18.88 3.17
N ILE A 118 -0.19 19.65 2.11
CA ILE A 118 1.08 20.39 1.87
C ILE A 118 1.35 21.53 2.87
N LYS A 119 0.35 21.92 3.67
CA LYS A 119 0.52 22.91 4.74
C LYS A 119 1.04 22.28 6.02
N LYS A 120 0.95 20.95 6.16
CA LYS A 120 1.52 20.24 7.29
C LYS A 120 3.01 20.02 7.08
N GLU A 121 3.79 20.17 8.14
CA GLU A 121 5.21 19.79 8.13
C GLU A 121 5.37 18.26 8.18
N LYS A 122 4.43 17.59 8.86
CA LYS A 122 4.40 16.13 9.05
C LYS A 122 3.05 15.56 8.64
N ILE A 123 3.07 14.52 7.81
CA ILE A 123 1.89 13.81 7.31
C ILE A 123 1.87 12.41 7.91
N LYS A 124 0.78 12.05 8.58
CA LYS A 124 0.52 10.70 9.09
C LYS A 124 -0.26 9.88 8.08
N ILE A 125 0.27 8.74 7.66
CA ILE A 125 -0.39 7.82 6.73
C ILE A 125 -0.64 6.50 7.45
N CYS A 126 -1.88 6.02 7.41
CA CYS A 126 -2.25 4.69 7.91
C CYS A 126 -2.67 3.81 6.73
N SER A 127 -1.97 2.70 6.50
CA SER A 127 -2.33 1.72 5.46
C SER A 127 -2.83 0.43 6.08
N ILE A 128 -4.00 -0.01 5.65
CA ILE A 128 -4.71 -1.18 6.14
C ILE A 128 -4.68 -2.29 5.08
N GLY A 129 -4.19 -3.47 5.45
CA GLY A 129 -3.85 -4.54 4.50
C GLY A 129 -2.64 -4.17 3.64
N GLY A 130 -1.75 -3.34 4.19
CA GLY A 130 -0.70 -2.67 3.43
C GLY A 130 0.42 -3.60 2.97
N GLY A 131 0.72 -4.69 3.69
CA GLY A 131 1.72 -5.71 3.35
C GLY A 131 3.02 -5.20 2.69
N ALA A 132 3.01 -5.15 1.36
CA ALA A 132 4.11 -4.68 0.50
C ALA A 132 4.21 -3.15 0.33
N VAL A 133 3.33 -2.38 0.99
CA VAL A 133 3.24 -0.91 1.08
C VAL A 133 3.22 -0.17 -0.26
N SER A 134 2.69 -0.82 -1.28
CA SER A 134 2.62 -0.28 -2.65
C SER A 134 1.79 1.01 -2.73
N ASP A 135 0.70 1.05 -1.96
CA ASP A 135 -0.18 2.20 -1.81
C ASP A 135 0.52 3.38 -1.11
N VAL A 136 1.23 3.11 -0.01
CA VAL A 136 2.00 4.12 0.73
C VAL A 136 3.10 4.70 -0.15
N VAL A 137 3.87 3.86 -0.85
CA VAL A 137 4.92 4.29 -1.78
C VAL A 137 4.36 5.26 -2.82
N ALA A 138 3.21 4.93 -3.42
CA ALA A 138 2.57 5.79 -4.41
C ALA A 138 2.17 7.15 -3.84
N VAL A 139 1.51 7.16 -2.68
CA VAL A 139 1.04 8.40 -2.03
C VAL A 139 2.21 9.27 -1.59
N VAL A 140 3.23 8.70 -0.94
CA VAL A 140 4.43 9.43 -0.52
C VAL A 140 5.10 10.08 -1.73
N LYS A 141 5.33 9.32 -2.81
CA LYS A 141 5.98 9.84 -4.02
C LYS A 141 5.19 10.98 -4.67
N ILE A 142 3.86 10.90 -4.67
CA ILE A 142 3.01 11.97 -5.23
C ILE A 142 3.12 13.22 -4.37
N LEU A 143 2.91 13.07 -3.06
CA LEU A 143 2.92 14.22 -2.14
C LEU A 143 4.30 14.89 -2.11
N ASP A 144 5.37 14.10 -2.08
CA ASP A 144 6.75 14.60 -2.11
C ASP A 144 7.05 15.33 -3.43
N SER A 145 6.66 14.77 -4.58
CA SER A 145 6.80 15.44 -5.88
C SER A 145 6.04 16.77 -5.94
N LEU A 146 4.82 16.81 -5.44
CA LEU A 146 4.00 18.03 -5.41
C LEU A 146 4.58 19.07 -4.43
N ALA A 147 5.08 18.64 -3.27
CA ALA A 147 5.69 19.54 -2.28
C ALA A 147 7.01 20.14 -2.81
N ASN A 148 7.85 19.33 -3.47
CA ASN A 148 9.09 19.80 -4.08
C ASN A 148 8.84 20.89 -5.12
N LYS A 149 7.75 20.81 -5.90
CA LYS A 149 7.34 21.88 -6.84
C LYS A 149 6.93 23.18 -6.17
N MET A 150 6.67 23.15 -4.87
CA MET A 150 6.29 24.30 -4.06
C MET A 150 7.42 24.72 -3.11
N ASP A 151 8.64 24.22 -3.33
CA ASP A 151 9.81 24.44 -2.46
C ASP A 151 9.53 24.08 -0.99
N LYS A 152 8.74 23.01 -0.77
CA LYS A 152 8.41 22.49 0.55
C LYS A 152 8.98 21.10 0.74
N ARG A 153 9.35 20.81 1.98
CA ARG A 153 9.74 19.48 2.44
C ARG A 153 8.64 18.92 3.33
N LEU A 154 8.23 17.68 3.05
CA LEU A 154 7.28 16.94 3.88
C LEU A 154 8.01 15.86 4.68
N ASP A 155 7.65 15.71 5.94
CA ASP A 155 7.96 14.55 6.74
C ASP A 155 6.78 13.58 6.79
N PHE A 156 7.06 12.30 6.91
CA PHE A 156 6.04 11.25 6.89
C PHE A 156 6.17 10.32 8.10
N GLU A 157 5.04 10.01 8.73
CA GLU A 157 4.91 8.94 9.73
C GLU A 157 3.91 7.92 9.20
N ILE A 158 4.33 6.67 9.15
CA ILE A 158 3.60 5.58 8.50
C ILE A 158 3.20 4.56 9.55
N THR A 159 1.92 4.21 9.60
CA THR A 159 1.45 3.02 10.31
C THR A 159 0.92 2.02 9.29
N ILE A 160 1.45 0.80 9.31
CA ILE A 160 0.96 -0.34 8.54
C ILE A 160 0.19 -1.26 9.47
N ILE A 161 -1.05 -1.58 9.11
CA ILE A 161 -1.90 -2.53 9.82
C ILE A 161 -2.11 -3.72 8.90
N ASP A 162 -1.67 -4.91 9.32
CA ASP A 162 -1.78 -6.12 8.51
C ASP A 162 -2.09 -7.35 9.38
N LEU A 163 -2.75 -8.35 8.80
CA LEU A 163 -3.04 -9.61 9.49
C LEU A 163 -1.77 -10.45 9.68
N ASP A 164 -0.87 -10.41 8.69
CA ASP A 164 0.31 -11.27 8.63
C ASP A 164 1.57 -10.51 9.06
N ALA A 165 2.08 -10.85 10.24
CA ALA A 165 3.29 -10.26 10.82
C ALA A 165 4.55 -10.48 9.96
N ASN A 166 4.57 -11.48 9.08
CA ASN A 166 5.73 -11.74 8.21
C ASN A 166 5.99 -10.60 7.22
N TRP A 167 5.02 -9.72 6.99
CA TRP A 167 5.20 -8.53 6.16
C TRP A 167 6.01 -7.41 6.80
N LYS A 168 6.20 -7.44 8.13
CA LYS A 168 6.86 -6.34 8.85
C LYS A 168 8.26 -6.01 8.30
N ASN A 169 9.09 -7.03 8.09
CA ASN A 169 10.44 -6.80 7.55
C ASN A 169 10.40 -6.33 6.08
N THR A 170 9.44 -6.86 5.32
CA THR A 170 9.22 -6.46 3.92
C THR A 170 8.81 -5.00 3.80
N CYS A 171 7.83 -4.54 4.59
CA CYS A 171 7.39 -3.16 4.53
C CYS A 171 8.49 -2.20 4.96
N PHE A 172 9.26 -2.53 6.00
CA PHE A 172 10.39 -1.71 6.46
C PHE A 172 11.46 -1.62 5.36
N THR A 173 11.77 -2.74 4.72
CA THR A 173 12.76 -2.79 3.63
C THR A 173 12.33 -1.97 2.42
N VAL A 174 11.06 -2.10 2.00
CA VAL A 174 10.50 -1.31 0.89
C VAL A 174 10.53 0.19 1.20
N LEU A 175 10.05 0.59 2.38
CA LEU A 175 10.04 2.01 2.77
C LEU A 175 11.45 2.58 2.91
N SER A 176 12.43 1.80 3.36
CA SER A 176 13.84 2.21 3.41
C SER A 176 14.48 2.45 2.04
N CYS A 177 13.78 2.17 0.93
CA CYS A 177 14.23 2.54 -0.42
C CYS A 177 13.71 3.92 -0.84
N LEU A 178 12.93 4.58 0.01
CA LEU A 178 12.48 5.95 -0.18
C LEU A 178 13.36 6.89 0.63
N LYS A 179 13.87 7.95 -0.01
CA LYS A 179 14.74 8.96 0.61
C LYS A 179 14.20 9.58 1.90
N ASN A 180 12.87 9.69 2.04
CA ASN A 180 12.22 10.24 3.23
C ASN A 180 12.40 9.35 4.49
N PHE A 181 12.78 8.09 4.28
CA PHE A 181 12.91 7.05 5.30
C PHE A 181 14.31 6.42 5.38
N ASP A 182 15.27 6.88 4.56
CA ASP A 182 16.68 6.53 4.73
C ASP A 182 17.07 6.84 6.20
N ASP A 183 17.50 5.80 6.92
CA ASP A 183 17.91 5.81 8.34
C ASP A 183 16.82 6.15 9.39
N ALA A 184 15.55 6.23 9.01
CA ALA A 184 14.47 6.67 9.91
C ALA A 184 13.37 5.61 10.12
N THR A 185 13.76 4.38 10.49
CA THR A 185 12.80 3.30 10.82
C THR A 185 11.86 3.67 11.96
N SER A 186 12.23 4.62 12.83
CA SER A 186 11.37 5.17 13.89
C SER A 186 10.10 5.86 13.39
N LYS A 187 10.03 6.18 12.10
CA LYS A 187 8.85 6.77 11.45
C LYS A 187 7.85 5.73 10.96
N ILE A 188 8.17 4.45 11.09
CA ILE A 188 7.37 3.34 10.55
C ILE A 188 6.89 2.49 11.73
N ASN A 189 5.58 2.44 11.92
CA ASN A 189 4.94 1.52 12.85
C ASN A 189 4.30 0.37 12.07
N PHE A 190 4.36 -0.84 12.64
CA PHE A 190 3.68 -2.02 12.11
C PHE A 190 2.85 -2.66 13.21
N VAL A 191 1.55 -2.76 13.00
CA VAL A 191 0.59 -3.33 13.94
C VAL A 191 -0.03 -4.56 13.30
N GLN A 192 0.16 -5.72 13.94
CA GLN A 192 -0.53 -6.92 13.50
C GLN A 192 -1.97 -6.90 14.01
N ALA A 193 -2.96 -6.91 13.12
CA ALA A 193 -4.37 -6.94 13.49
C ALA A 193 -5.25 -7.53 12.38
N ASP A 194 -6.29 -8.27 12.78
CA ASP A 194 -7.34 -8.73 11.89
C ASP A 194 -8.49 -7.71 11.83
N ILE A 195 -8.42 -6.78 10.88
CA ILE A 195 -9.44 -5.75 10.76
C ILE A 195 -10.83 -6.28 10.32
N SER A 196 -11.00 -7.59 10.07
CA SER A 196 -12.32 -8.20 9.88
C SER A 196 -12.99 -8.58 11.21
N ASP A 197 -12.21 -8.75 12.28
CA ASP A 197 -12.71 -9.03 13.63
C ASP A 197 -12.63 -7.76 14.50
N LYS A 198 -13.79 -7.21 14.85
CA LYS A 198 -13.90 -6.03 15.72
C LYS A 198 -13.23 -6.21 17.08
N ASN A 199 -13.10 -7.45 17.57
CA ASN A 199 -12.45 -7.72 18.85
C ASN A 199 -10.91 -7.60 18.77
N SER A 200 -10.35 -7.59 17.56
CA SER A 200 -8.90 -7.41 17.34
C SER A 200 -8.48 -5.93 17.38
N TYR A 201 -9.42 -5.00 17.44
CA TYR A 201 -9.17 -3.57 17.31
C TYR A 201 -8.53 -3.05 18.61
N SER A 202 -7.22 -3.11 18.67
CA SER A 202 -6.47 -2.53 19.78
C SER A 202 -6.63 -1.00 19.82
N ALA A 203 -6.41 -0.40 20.98
CA ALA A 203 -6.40 1.06 21.12
C ALA A 203 -5.38 1.72 20.16
N GLU A 204 -4.28 1.02 19.86
CA GLU A 204 -3.27 1.45 18.90
C GLU A 204 -3.79 1.49 17.46
N VAL A 205 -4.53 0.45 17.03
CA VAL A 205 -5.19 0.41 15.71
C VAL A 205 -6.16 1.58 15.56
N ILE A 206 -7.06 1.75 16.54
CA ILE A 206 -8.08 2.80 16.52
C ILE A 206 -7.42 4.18 16.48
N LYS A 207 -6.44 4.41 17.34
CA LYS A 207 -5.70 5.68 17.40
C LYS A 207 -4.98 5.97 16.08
N SER A 208 -4.31 4.97 15.50
CA SER A 208 -3.57 5.12 14.24
C SER A 208 -4.48 5.53 13.08
N ILE A 209 -5.69 4.96 13.02
CA ILE A 209 -6.68 5.31 12.00
C ILE A 209 -7.25 6.72 12.24
N GLN A 210 -7.58 7.06 13.48
CA GLN A 210 -8.20 8.35 13.83
C GLN A 210 -7.24 9.54 13.66
N GLU A 211 -5.95 9.36 13.95
CA GLU A 211 -4.94 10.41 13.85
C GLU A 211 -4.33 10.55 12.45
N ALA A 212 -4.64 9.64 11.52
CA ALA A 212 -4.07 9.65 10.18
C ALA A 212 -4.62 10.79 9.33
N ASP A 213 -3.72 11.46 8.60
CA ASP A 213 -4.07 12.44 7.58
C ASP A 213 -4.56 11.77 6.31
N VAL A 214 -4.03 10.58 6.02
CA VAL A 214 -4.41 9.74 4.89
C VAL A 214 -4.60 8.31 5.37
N VAL A 215 -5.80 7.76 5.22
CA VAL A 215 -6.08 6.34 5.43
C VAL A 215 -6.19 5.65 4.07
N LEU A 216 -5.40 4.61 3.89
CA LEU A 216 -5.34 3.80 2.68
C LEU A 216 -5.84 2.40 2.97
N MET A 217 -6.74 1.91 2.11
CA MET A 217 -7.17 0.52 2.12
C MET A 217 -7.35 0.06 0.68
N VAL A 218 -6.34 -0.61 0.16
CA VAL A 218 -6.22 -1.00 -1.25
C VAL A 218 -6.27 -2.53 -1.35
N MET A 219 -7.01 -3.07 -2.31
CA MET A 219 -7.23 -4.51 -2.55
C MET A 219 -7.99 -5.29 -1.48
N LEU A 220 -8.03 -4.86 -0.22
CA LEU A 220 -8.73 -5.57 0.86
C LEU A 220 -10.26 -5.67 0.67
N LEU A 221 -10.88 -4.73 -0.06
CA LEU A 221 -12.31 -4.77 -0.37
C LEU A 221 -12.65 -5.65 -1.56
N TYR A 222 -11.67 -5.94 -2.41
CA TYR A 222 -11.84 -6.93 -3.46
C TYR A 222 -12.03 -8.31 -2.83
N ASP A 223 -11.35 -8.59 -1.72
CA ASP A 223 -11.53 -9.84 -0.97
C ASP A 223 -12.89 -9.89 -0.27
N PHE A 224 -13.35 -8.81 0.37
CA PHE A 224 -14.69 -8.75 0.99
C PHE A 224 -15.84 -8.94 0.01
N LYS A 225 -15.79 -8.28 -1.16
CA LYS A 225 -16.85 -8.38 -2.18
C LYS A 225 -16.96 -9.78 -2.78
N ASN A 226 -15.85 -10.51 -2.85
CA ASN A 226 -15.84 -11.90 -3.36
C ASN A 226 -16.12 -12.94 -2.26
N ALA A 227 -16.01 -12.58 -0.98
CA ALA A 227 -16.31 -13.44 0.17
C ALA A 227 -17.80 -13.48 0.55
N ASN A 228 -18.71 -12.84 -0.22
CA ASN A 228 -20.13 -12.65 0.16
C ASN A 228 -20.31 -11.96 1.53
N ILE A 229 -19.30 -11.23 1.99
CA ILE A 229 -19.41 -10.44 3.22
C ILE A 229 -20.00 -9.09 2.80
N ASP A 230 -21.20 -8.80 3.31
CA ASP A 230 -21.96 -7.61 2.97
C ASP A 230 -21.12 -6.36 3.31
N ALA A 231 -20.49 -5.76 2.29
CA ALA A 231 -19.60 -4.60 2.43
C ALA A 231 -20.29 -3.37 3.05
N LYS A 232 -21.60 -3.44 3.29
CA LYS A 232 -22.43 -2.44 3.95
C LYS A 232 -22.26 -2.41 5.48
N GLU A 233 -21.79 -3.48 6.11
CA GLU A 233 -21.70 -3.54 7.58
C GLU A 233 -20.31 -3.21 8.15
N THR A 234 -19.25 -3.23 7.34
CA THR A 234 -17.88 -3.22 7.89
C THR A 234 -17.40 -1.82 8.28
N VAL A 235 -17.80 -0.73 7.60
CA VAL A 235 -17.61 0.65 8.08
C VAL A 235 -18.64 1.54 7.38
N LYS A 236 -19.38 2.39 8.11
CA LYS A 236 -20.15 3.50 7.50
C LYS A 236 -19.18 4.52 6.88
N VAL A 237 -18.61 4.20 5.71
CA VAL A 237 -17.91 5.17 4.85
C VAL A 237 -18.90 5.59 3.78
N SER A 238 -19.84 6.44 4.18
CA SER A 238 -20.84 6.99 3.28
C SER A 238 -20.22 8.15 2.50
N HIS A 239 -19.79 7.85 1.27
CA HIS A 239 -19.80 8.67 0.04
C HIS A 239 -18.56 8.32 -0.80
N PHE A 240 -18.70 8.40 -2.12
CA PHE A 240 -17.73 7.99 -3.16
C PHE A 240 -17.75 6.50 -3.55
N SER A 241 -18.89 6.06 -4.10
CA SER A 241 -18.90 4.96 -5.06
C SER A 241 -18.98 5.56 -6.47
N HIS A 242 -18.12 5.13 -7.39
CA HIS A 242 -18.44 4.83 -8.80
C HIS A 242 -17.30 3.97 -9.41
N ASN A 243 -17.66 2.73 -9.76
CA ASN A 243 -16.99 1.73 -10.62
C ASN A 243 -15.71 0.97 -10.18
N SER A 244 -15.88 -0.37 -10.22
CA SER A 244 -14.98 -1.52 -10.46
C SER A 244 -13.66 -1.71 -9.71
N TYR A 245 -13.06 -0.69 -9.12
CA TYR A 245 -11.92 -0.83 -8.21
C TYR A 245 -12.17 0.11 -7.04
N GLN A 246 -12.65 -0.45 -5.94
CA GLN A 246 -12.87 0.36 -4.75
C GLN A 246 -11.53 0.61 -4.06
N PHE A 247 -10.86 1.69 -4.45
CA PHE A 247 -9.83 2.33 -3.65
C PHE A 247 -10.53 3.17 -2.59
N PHE A 248 -10.38 2.81 -1.33
CA PHE A 248 -10.88 3.67 -0.26
C PHE A 248 -9.74 4.58 0.17
N PHE A 249 -9.86 5.85 -0.21
CA PHE A 249 -9.12 6.94 0.40
C PHE A 249 -10.08 7.57 1.41
N SER A 250 -9.92 7.26 2.69
CA SER A 250 -10.60 8.01 3.74
C SER A 250 -9.62 9.03 4.29
N VAL A 251 -9.96 10.31 4.16
CA VAL A 251 -9.20 11.40 4.78
C VAL A 251 -9.97 11.79 6.03
N ALA A 252 -9.37 11.62 7.20
CA ALA A 252 -9.99 12.05 8.45
C ALA A 252 -10.15 13.59 8.40
N SER A 253 -11.38 14.07 8.22
CA SER A 253 -11.70 15.44 8.55
C SER A 253 -11.73 15.52 10.08
N ASN A 254 -10.76 16.21 10.67
CA ASN A 254 -10.92 16.66 12.05
C ASN A 254 -12.12 17.60 12.06
N GLY A 255 -13.27 17.05 12.43
CA GLY A 255 -14.48 17.80 12.69
C GLY A 255 -14.17 18.79 13.80
N GLN A 256 -14.06 20.07 13.43
CA GLN A 256 -14.35 21.14 14.36
C GLN A 256 -15.87 21.29 14.36
N ASN A 257 -16.50 20.78 15.41
CA ASN A 257 -17.70 21.36 15.99
C ASN A 257 -17.28 22.07 17.26
#